data_AF-A0A940L0N0-F1
#
_entry.id   AF-A0A940L0N0-F1
#
_cell.length_a   1.000
_cell.length_b   1.000
_cell.length_c   1.000
_cell.angle_alpha   90.00
_cell.angle_beta   90.00
_cell.angle_gamma   90.00
#
_symmetry.space_group_name_H-M   'P 1'
#
loop_
_entity.id
_entity.type
_entity.pdbx_description
1 polymer ?
#
loop_
_entity_poly.entity_id
_entity_poly.type
_entity_poly.pdbx_seq_one_letter_code
_entity_poly.pdbx_strand_id
1 'polypeptide(L)'
;MTLETLLENMWVDYCKLNPEAKRIYDIFVSEGETVLNDHIALRTFNHPRLGIESLAKQFKKFGYEQKGEPYIFTEKKLFARHYEHP
;
A
#
# COMPACT_ATOMS: atom_id res chain seq x y z
N MET A 1 -16.96 6.42 -0.03
CA MET A 1 -15.81 5.72 0.59
C MET A 1 -14.73 6.77 0.80
N THR A 2 -14.20 6.86 2.02
CA THR A 2 -13.07 7.76 2.34
C THR A 2 -11.74 7.03 2.18
N LEU A 3 -10.61 7.74 2.24
CA LEU A 3 -9.30 7.12 2.20
C LEU A 3 -9.11 6.16 3.38
N GLU A 4 -9.53 6.57 4.58
CA GLU A 4 -9.43 5.78 5.81
C GLU A 4 -10.23 4.48 5.68
N THR A 5 -11.46 4.56 5.16
CA THR A 5 -12.28 3.36 4.92
C THR A 5 -11.64 2.44 3.87
N LEU A 6 -11.01 2.99 2.83
CA LEU A 6 -10.30 2.19 1.83
C LEU A 6 -9.12 1.44 2.46
N LEU A 7 -8.25 2.14 3.18
CA LEU A 7 -7.06 1.56 3.80
C LEU A 7 -7.42 0.56 4.90
N GLU A 8 -8.45 0.83 5.70
CA GLU A 8 -8.95 -0.11 6.70
C GLU A 8 -9.44 -1.41 6.06
N ASN A 9 -10.22 -1.33 4.97
CA ASN A 9 -10.68 -2.52 4.26
C ASN A 9 -9.50 -3.32 3.69
N MET A 10 -8.48 -2.64 3.15
CA MET A 10 -7.26 -3.28 2.67
C MET A 10 -6.50 -3.99 3.80
N TRP A 11 -6.40 -3.36 4.98
CA TRP A 11 -5.78 -3.95 6.17
C TRP A 11 -6.53 -5.18 6.66
N VAL A 12 -7.85 -5.10 6.76
CA VAL A 12 -8.71 -6.23 7.16
C VAL A 12 -8.52 -7.41 6.22
N ASP A 13 -8.53 -7.18 4.90
CA ASP A 13 -8.34 -8.24 3.92
C ASP A 13 -6.91 -8.81 3.95
N TYR A 14 -5.90 -7.95 4.12
CA TYR A 14 -4.52 -8.38 4.30
C TYR A 14 -4.35 -9.27 5.53
N CYS A 15 -4.98 -8.92 6.67
CA CYS A 15 -4.92 -9.68 7.91
C CYS A 15 -5.62 -11.03 7.83
N LYS A 16 -6.72 -11.15 7.06
CA LYS A 16 -7.37 -12.44 6.81
C LYS A 16 -6.41 -13.43 6.14
N LEU A 17 -5.59 -12.95 5.22
CA LEU A 17 -4.60 -13.75 4.50
C LEU A 17 -3.30 -13.93 5.30
N ASN A 18 -2.98 -12.98 6.18
CA ASN A 18 -1.72 -12.92 6.92
C ASN A 18 -2.00 -12.71 8.43
N PRO A 19 -2.53 -13.71 9.14
CA PRO A 19 -2.92 -13.57 10.55
C PRO A 19 -1.75 -13.19 11.47
N GLU A 20 -0.51 -13.55 11.10
CA GLU A 20 0.70 -13.17 11.84
C GLU A 20 0.92 -11.65 11.86
N ALA A 21 0.61 -10.93 10.77
CA ALA A 21 0.74 -9.48 10.75
C ALA A 21 -0.22 -8.81 11.75
N LYS A 22 -1.45 -9.33 11.85
CA LYS A 22 -2.41 -8.88 12.84
C LYS A 22 -1.93 -9.16 14.26
N ARG A 23 -1.35 -10.35 14.51
CA ARG A 23 -0.81 -10.70 15.83
C ARG A 23 0.32 -9.74 16.25
N ILE A 24 1.24 -9.43 15.35
CA ILE A 24 2.34 -8.49 15.62
C ILE A 24 1.78 -7.08 15.93
N TYR A 25 0.83 -6.61 15.12
CA TYR A 25 0.13 -5.34 15.38
C TYR A 25 -0.50 -5.32 16.79
N ASP A 26 -1.22 -6.39 17.14
CA ASP A 26 -1.91 -6.50 18.44
C ASP A 26 -0.93 -6.49 19.62
N ILE A 27 0.25 -7.11 19.47
CA ILE A 27 1.29 -7.08 20.49
C ILE A 27 1.74 -5.64 20.74
N PHE A 28 2.08 -4.88 19.69
CA PHE A 28 2.49 -3.48 19.84
C PHE A 28 1.40 -2.65 20.55
N VAL A 29 0.15 -2.78 20.11
CA VAL A 29 -0.97 -2.05 20.73
C VAL A 29 -1.17 -2.46 22.19
N SER A 30 -1.01 -3.75 22.53
CA SER A 30 -1.14 -4.23 23.91
C SER A 30 -0.06 -3.70 24.85
N GLU A 31 1.12 -3.36 24.31
CA GLU A 31 2.21 -2.69 25.04
C GLU A 31 2.01 -1.15 25.12
N GLY A 32 0.89 -0.64 24.59
CA GLY A 32 0.54 0.78 24.61
C GLY A 32 1.12 1.60 23.45
N GLU A 33 1.72 0.96 22.45
CA GLU A 33 2.28 1.63 21.29
C GLU A 33 1.20 2.09 20.31
N THR A 34 1.48 3.20 19.60
CA THR A 34 0.67 3.63 18.45
C THR A 34 1.37 3.19 17.16
N VAL A 35 0.80 2.19 16.48
CA VAL A 35 1.35 1.70 15.21
C VAL A 35 0.96 2.65 14.08
N LEU A 36 1.96 3.31 13.49
CA LEU A 36 1.82 4.14 12.29
C LEU A 36 2.33 3.37 11.07
N ASN A 37 1.50 3.24 10.05
CA ASN A 37 1.89 2.60 8.80
C ASN A 37 2.72 3.56 7.96
N ASP A 38 3.96 3.19 7.67
CA ASP A 38 4.85 3.94 6.78
C ASP A 38 4.36 3.85 5.33
N HIS A 39 4.15 2.63 4.82
CA HIS A 39 3.65 2.41 3.47
C HIS A 39 2.94 1.07 3.32
N ILE A 40 2.23 0.94 2.19
CA ILE A 40 1.74 -0.34 1.68
C ILE A 40 2.33 -0.59 0.28
N ALA A 41 2.53 -1.85 -0.08
CA ALA A 41 3.07 -2.23 -1.38
C ALA A 41 2.06 -3.08 -2.16
N LEU A 42 1.66 -2.59 -3.34
CA LEU A 42 0.79 -3.31 -4.28
C LEU A 42 1.60 -3.80 -5.48
N ARG A 43 1.17 -4.91 -6.07
CA ARG A 43 1.81 -5.51 -7.24
C ARG A 43 0.80 -5.68 -8.36
N THR A 44 1.27 -5.53 -9.59
CA THR A 44 0.48 -5.77 -10.79
C THR A 44 1.37 -6.06 -12.00
N PHE A 45 0.77 -6.39 -13.13
CA PHE A 45 1.48 -6.58 -14.41
C PHE A 45 1.53 -5.29 -15.22
N ASN A 46 2.58 -5.15 -16.03
CA ASN A 46 2.73 -4.03 -16.96
C ASN A 46 1.79 -4.18 -18.17
N HIS A 47 0.51 -3.88 -17.97
CA HIS A 47 -0.52 -3.97 -18.98
C HIS A 47 -1.47 -2.75 -18.90
N PRO A 48 -1.90 -2.15 -20.02
CA PRO A 48 -2.64 -0.87 -20.01
C PRO A 48 -3.88 -0.83 -19.10
N ARG A 49 -4.58 -1.96 -18.94
CA ARG A 49 -5.80 -2.05 -18.11
C ARG A 49 -5.56 -2.31 -16.62
N LEU A 50 -4.37 -2.76 -16.23
CA LEU A 50 -4.10 -3.22 -14.86
C LEU A 50 -2.73 -2.78 -14.31
N GLY A 51 -1.93 -2.04 -15.07
CA GLY A 51 -0.62 -1.54 -14.65
C GLY A 51 -0.67 -0.51 -13.52
N ILE A 52 0.51 0.01 -13.15
CA ILE A 52 0.69 0.93 -12.02
C ILE A 52 -0.26 2.12 -12.10
N GLU A 53 -0.46 2.71 -13.29
CA GLU A 53 -1.38 3.83 -13.46
C GLU A 53 -2.85 3.46 -13.19
N SER A 54 -3.25 2.22 -13.47
CA SER A 54 -4.61 1.74 -13.16
C SER A 54 -4.83 1.68 -11.65
N LEU A 55 -3.85 1.15 -10.90
CA LEU A 55 -3.90 1.11 -9.43
C LEU A 55 -3.81 2.52 -8.82
N ALA A 56 -2.82 3.30 -9.25
CA ALA A 56 -2.56 4.64 -8.73
C ALA A 56 -3.74 5.58 -8.92
N LYS A 57 -4.58 5.37 -9.94
CA LYS A 57 -5.78 6.19 -10.19
C LYS A 57 -6.71 6.28 -8.98
N GLN A 58 -6.84 5.23 -8.16
CA GLN A 58 -7.70 5.31 -6.97
C GLN A 58 -7.05 6.16 -5.88
N PHE A 59 -5.76 5.99 -5.62
CA PHE A 59 -5.02 6.79 -4.62
C PHE A 59 -4.93 8.26 -5.02
N LYS A 60 -4.68 8.56 -6.30
CA LYS A 60 -4.64 9.94 -6.83
C LYS A 60 -5.94 10.71 -6.60
N LYS A 61 -7.10 10.04 -6.61
CA LYS A 61 -8.39 10.68 -6.28
C LYS A 61 -8.47 11.15 -4.83
N PHE A 62 -7.74 10.50 -3.93
CA PHE A 62 -7.63 10.88 -2.54
C PHE A 62 -6.48 11.86 -2.28
N GLY A 63 -5.81 12.38 -3.31
CA GLY A 63 -4.75 13.37 -3.14
C GLY A 63 -3.33 12.81 -3.08
N TYR A 64 -3.13 11.50 -3.29
CA TYR A 64 -1.78 10.95 -3.43
C TYR A 64 -1.11 11.46 -4.70
N GLU A 65 0.14 11.88 -4.57
CA GLU A 65 0.98 12.33 -5.67
C GLU A 65 2.14 11.39 -5.90
N GLN A 66 2.52 11.16 -7.16
CA GLN A 66 3.75 10.43 -7.44
C GLN A 66 4.93 11.29 -7.00
N LYS A 67 5.85 10.71 -6.23
CA LYS A 67 7.06 11.38 -5.76
C LYS A 67 8.30 10.58 -6.13
N GLY A 68 9.43 11.27 -6.14
CA GLY A 68 10.74 10.69 -6.44
C GLY A 68 10.89 10.13 -7.86
N GLU A 69 12.07 9.56 -8.09
CA GLU A 69 12.41 8.83 -9.31
C GLU A 69 11.89 7.39 -9.26
N PRO A 70 11.55 6.78 -10.41
CA PRO A 70 11.09 5.40 -10.43
C PRO A 70 12.19 4.42 -9.99
N TYR A 71 11.78 3.37 -9.30
CA TYR A 71 12.66 2.27 -8.92
C TYR A 71 12.68 1.22 -10.02
N ILE A 72 13.88 0.85 -10.49
CA ILE A 72 14.09 -0.19 -11.51
C ILE A 72 14.84 -1.35 -10.85
N PHE A 73 14.21 -2.53 -10.82
CA PHE A 73 14.81 -3.76 -10.31
C PHE A 73 15.06 -4.72 -11.48
N THR A 74 16.20 -4.56 -12.14
CA THR A 74 16.54 -5.27 -13.38
C THR A 74 16.47 -6.79 -13.24
N GLU A 75 17.08 -7.36 -12.20
CA GLU A 75 17.11 -8.82 -11.99
C GLU A 75 15.73 -9.41 -11.78
N LYS A 76 14.88 -8.69 -11.03
CA LYS A 76 13.48 -9.10 -10.77
C LYS A 76 12.55 -8.78 -11.93
N LYS A 77 13.03 -8.06 -12.95
CA LYS A 77 12.24 -7.52 -14.07
C LYS A 77 11.06 -6.68 -13.57
N LEU A 78 11.30 -5.87 -12.53
CA LEU A 78 10.27 -5.02 -11.93
C LEU A 78 10.58 -3.54 -12.12
N PHE A 79 9.50 -2.77 -12.22
CA PHE A 79 9.48 -1.32 -12.20
C PHE A 79 8.48 -0.89 -11.12
N ALA A 80 8.83 0.09 -10.29
CA ALA A 80 7.98 0.56 -9.21
C ALA A 80 8.02 2.10 -9.08
N ARG A 81 6.96 2.63 -8.45
CA ARG A 81 6.79 4.05 -8.09
C ARG A 81 6.19 4.10 -6.70
N HIS A 82 6.52 5.13 -5.93
CA HIS A 82 5.81 5.44 -4.69
C HIS A 82 4.95 6.69 -4.87
N TYR A 83 3.97 6.82 -3.98
CA TYR A 83 3.04 7.93 -3.95
C TYR A 83 2.89 8.41 -2.51
N GLU A 84 2.87 9.72 -2.30
CA GLU A 84 2.75 10.36 -0.97
C GLU A 84 1.43 11.10 -0.87
N HIS A 85 0.79 11.05 0.30
CA HIS A 85 -0.40 11.83 0.64
C HIS A 85 0.00 13.01 1.54
N PRO A 86 -0.61 14.20 1.38
CA PRO A 86 -0.35 15.38 2.23
C PRO A 86 -0.57 15.14 3.73
#